data_AF-A0A256XSP4-F1
#
_entry.id   AF-A0A256XSP4-F1
#
_cell.length_a   1.000
_cell.length_b   1.000
_cell.length_c   1.000
_cell.angle_alpha   90.00
_cell.angle_beta   90.00
_cell.angle_gamma   90.00
#
_symmetry.space_group_name_H-M   'P 1'
#
loop_
_entity.id
_entity.type
_entity.pdbx_description
1 polymer ?
#
loop_
_entity_poly.entity_id
_entity_poly.type
_entity_poly.pdbx_seq_one_letter_code
_entity_poly.pdbx_strand_id
1 'polypeptide(L)'
;MGPSWRAEKSYTARHLCEHRGIAVEMSFIDDEYDIIKLEEDLVCHIVEHVKRRNREDLELLGVTLETPRRPFPILEFPEIYEILEKMGKKIPYGEDYDRESEILLWKYAKKKYDNDFFFVNRFPFAVKPFYVMRVDEEPFWARSVDLLYKGLELIS
;
A
#
# COMPACT_ATOMS: atom_id res chain seq x y z
N MET A 1 -15.92 -9.85 0.04
CA MET A 1 -15.02 -10.72 -0.76
C MET A 1 -15.77 -11.19 -1.99
N GLY A 2 -15.20 -11.04 -3.18
CA GLY A 2 -15.86 -11.43 -4.41
C GLY A 2 -14.91 -11.45 -5.61
N PRO A 3 -15.35 -12.00 -6.75
CA PRO A 3 -14.59 -11.88 -7.99
C PRO A 3 -14.57 -10.43 -8.48
N SER A 4 -13.45 -10.03 -9.07
CA SER A 4 -13.25 -8.75 -9.75
C SER A 4 -12.60 -9.00 -11.10
N TRP A 5 -13.01 -8.24 -12.11
CA TRP A 5 -12.50 -8.33 -13.47
C TRP A 5 -11.81 -7.03 -13.86
N ARG A 6 -10.62 -7.13 -14.44
CA ARG A 6 -9.87 -6.00 -14.98
C ARG A 6 -9.68 -6.20 -16.48
N ALA A 7 -10.17 -5.25 -17.27
CA ALA A 7 -10.02 -5.23 -18.73
C ALA A 7 -8.73 -4.49 -19.17
N GLU A 8 -7.74 -4.40 -18.28
CA GLU A 8 -6.47 -3.73 -18.55
C GLU A 8 -5.60 -4.58 -19.47
N LYS A 9 -4.90 -3.93 -20.41
CA LYS A 9 -3.87 -4.57 -21.24
C LYS A 9 -2.56 -4.71 -20.48
N SER A 10 -2.61 -5.32 -19.29
CA SER A 10 -1.46 -5.49 -18.40
C SER A 10 -1.04 -6.95 -18.37
N TYR A 11 0.08 -7.27 -19.02
CA TYR A 11 0.67 -8.61 -19.00
C TYR A 11 1.97 -8.58 -18.19
N THR A 12 1.85 -8.77 -16.89
CA THR A 12 2.97 -8.74 -15.94
C THR A 12 2.81 -9.88 -14.92
N ALA A 13 3.88 -10.23 -14.21
CA ALA A 13 3.84 -11.27 -13.17
C ALA A 13 2.94 -10.93 -11.96
N ARG A 14 2.37 -9.73 -11.88
CA ARG A 14 1.60 -9.22 -10.73
C ARG A 14 0.13 -8.89 -11.03
N HIS A 15 -0.31 -9.02 -12.27
CA HIS A 15 -1.67 -8.65 -12.67
C HIS A 15 -2.41 -9.84 -13.30
N LEU A 16 -3.69 -9.99 -12.93
CA LEU A 16 -4.61 -10.97 -13.49
C LEU A 16 -5.86 -10.24 -13.99
N CYS A 17 -6.43 -10.69 -15.11
CA CYS A 17 -7.70 -10.15 -15.63
C CYS A 17 -8.91 -10.56 -14.76
N GLU A 18 -8.77 -11.62 -13.97
CA GLU A 18 -9.75 -12.08 -12.99
C GLU A 18 -9.04 -12.41 -11.68
N HIS A 19 -9.51 -11.85 -10.57
CA HIS A 19 -8.98 -12.10 -9.23
C HIS A 19 -10.08 -12.02 -8.16
N ARG A 20 -9.77 -12.45 -6.94
CA ARG A 20 -10.67 -12.31 -5.79
C ARG A 20 -10.21 -11.15 -4.93
N GLY A 21 -11.04 -10.12 -4.83
CA GLY A 21 -10.81 -8.95 -4.00
C GLY A 21 -11.52 -9.04 -2.65
N ILE A 22 -10.91 -8.41 -1.65
CA ILE A 22 -11.55 -8.03 -0.40
C ILE A 22 -11.79 -6.51 -0.50
N ALA A 23 -13.05 -6.10 -0.59
CA ALA A 23 -13.45 -4.69 -0.57
C ALA A 23 -14.10 -4.41 0.78
N VAL A 24 -13.67 -3.34 1.43
CA VAL A 24 -14.10 -2.91 2.76
C VAL A 24 -14.49 -1.45 2.68
N GLU A 25 -15.62 -1.09 3.28
CA GLU A 25 -16.09 0.28 3.39
C GLU A 25 -16.50 0.53 4.84
N MET A 26 -16.15 1.70 5.38
CA MET A 26 -16.49 2.07 6.76
C MET A 26 -17.11 3.47 6.78
N SER A 27 -18.27 3.60 7.42
CA SER A 27 -18.95 4.89 7.63
C SER A 27 -18.60 5.48 9.00
N PHE A 28 -18.84 6.79 9.16
CA PHE A 28 -18.56 7.54 10.40
C PHE A 28 -17.08 7.55 10.79
N ILE A 29 -16.19 7.56 9.80
CA ILE A 29 -14.76 7.84 9.98
C ILE A 29 -14.54 9.34 10.16
N ASP A 30 -13.51 9.71 10.92
CA ASP A 30 -13.06 11.09 11.03
C ASP A 30 -12.24 11.48 9.79
N ASP A 31 -11.32 10.62 9.37
CA ASP A 31 -10.51 10.76 8.17
C ASP A 31 -9.92 9.42 7.69
N GLU A 32 -9.04 9.45 6.68
CA GLU A 32 -8.44 8.26 6.10
C GLU A 32 -7.52 7.49 7.07
N TYR A 33 -7.09 8.07 8.20
CA TYR A 33 -6.25 7.37 9.18
C TYR A 33 -7.04 6.31 9.96
N ASP A 34 -8.36 6.44 10.05
CA ASP A 34 -9.22 5.35 10.56
C ASP A 34 -9.16 4.11 9.66
N ILE A 35 -9.07 4.32 8.34
CA ILE A 35 -8.93 3.23 7.36
C ILE A 35 -7.52 2.64 7.41
N ILE A 36 -6.47 3.47 7.50
CA ILE A 36 -5.07 3.02 7.69
C ILE A 36 -4.97 2.07 8.88
N LYS A 37 -5.55 2.46 10.02
CA LYS A 37 -5.53 1.64 11.23
C LYS A 37 -6.28 0.32 11.05
N LEU A 38 -7.44 0.35 10.39
CA LEU A 38 -8.23 -0.85 10.08
C LEU A 38 -7.44 -1.82 9.18
N GLU A 39 -6.79 -1.31 8.13
CA GLU A 39 -5.97 -2.10 7.21
C GLU A 39 -4.75 -2.71 7.90
N GLU A 40 -4.05 -1.93 8.74
CA GLU A 40 -2.92 -2.41 9.53
C GLU A 40 -3.35 -3.57 10.44
N ASP A 41 -4.45 -3.40 11.19
CA ASP A 41 -4.97 -4.43 12.09
C ASP A 41 -5.43 -5.68 11.32
N LEU A 42 -6.06 -5.52 10.16
CA LEU A 42 -6.48 -6.61 9.29
C LEU A 42 -5.27 -7.44 8.81
N VAL A 43 -4.25 -6.78 8.27
CA VAL A 43 -3.05 -7.46 7.74
C VAL A 43 -2.29 -8.16 8.87
N CYS A 44 -2.11 -7.49 10.02
CA CYS A 44 -1.48 -8.12 11.19
C CYS A 44 -2.25 -9.35 11.65
N HIS A 45 -3.59 -9.26 11.73
CA HIS A 45 -4.43 -10.39 12.10
C HIS A 45 -4.27 -11.56 11.12
N ILE A 46 -4.28 -11.30 9.81
CA ILE A 46 -4.12 -12.34 8.79
C ILE A 46 -2.77 -13.05 8.94
N VAL A 47 -1.67 -12.29 9.03
CA VAL A 47 -0.32 -12.87 9.14
C VAL A 47 -0.19 -13.69 10.43
N GLU A 48 -0.65 -13.18 11.57
CA GLU A 48 -0.64 -13.90 12.84
C GLU A 48 -1.52 -15.16 12.81
N HIS A 49 -2.67 -15.10 12.14
CA HIS A 49 -3.57 -16.23 11.99
C HIS A 49 -2.94 -17.35 11.18
N VAL A 50 -2.35 -17.02 10.01
CA VAL A 50 -1.65 -17.99 9.15
C VAL A 50 -0.48 -18.63 9.90
N LYS A 51 0.37 -17.83 10.57
CA LYS A 51 1.48 -18.34 11.39
C LYS A 51 1.03 -19.34 12.46
N ARG A 52 -0.14 -19.11 13.05
CA ARG A 52 -0.67 -19.96 14.12
C ARG A 52 -1.33 -21.23 13.59
N ARG A 53 -2.03 -21.16 12.45
CA ARG A 53 -2.89 -22.24 11.94
C ARG A 53 -2.27 -23.08 10.82
N ASN A 54 -1.27 -22.57 10.10
CA ASN A 54 -0.73 -23.17 8.89
C ASN A 54 0.77 -23.49 9.00
N ARG A 55 1.22 -23.94 10.19
CA ARG A 55 2.65 -24.23 10.41
C ARG A 55 3.19 -25.31 9.46
N GLU A 56 2.44 -26.39 9.28
CA GLU A 56 2.83 -27.49 8.38
C GLU A 56 2.96 -27.01 6.92
N ASP A 57 2.03 -26.18 6.45
CA ASP A 57 2.10 -25.58 5.10
C ASP A 57 3.31 -24.65 4.96
N LEU A 58 3.59 -23.82 5.97
CA LEU A 58 4.73 -22.91 5.98
C LEU A 58 6.07 -23.66 5.97
N GLU A 59 6.17 -24.75 6.74
CA GLU A 59 7.33 -25.64 6.75
C GLU A 59 7.52 -26.33 5.40
N LEU A 60 6.44 -26.86 4.81
CA LEU A 60 6.46 -27.48 3.48
C LEU A 60 6.93 -26.52 2.39
N LEU A 61 6.48 -25.26 2.46
CA LEU A 61 6.86 -24.20 1.52
C LEU A 61 8.24 -23.60 1.82
N GLY A 62 8.86 -23.91 2.97
CA GLY A 62 10.11 -23.30 3.41
C GLY A 62 9.98 -21.78 3.68
N VAL A 63 8.77 -21.32 4.02
CA VAL A 63 8.47 -19.88 4.22
C VAL A 63 8.45 -19.57 5.72
N THR A 64 9.28 -18.62 6.13
CA THR A 64 9.19 -18.02 7.46
C THR A 64 8.43 -16.70 7.37
N LEU A 65 7.26 -16.64 8.00
CA LEU A 65 6.51 -15.39 8.14
C LEU A 65 6.93 -14.65 9.41
N GLU A 66 7.42 -13.43 9.25
CA GLU A 66 7.66 -12.52 10.36
C GLU A 66 6.35 -11.90 10.83
N THR A 67 6.25 -11.61 12.14
CA THR A 67 5.09 -10.85 12.63
C THR A 67 5.29 -9.40 12.22
N PRO A 68 4.31 -8.76 11.54
CA PRO A 68 4.46 -7.37 11.13
C PRO A 68 4.66 -6.46 12.35
N ARG A 69 5.63 -5.54 12.28
CA ARG A 69 5.89 -4.58 13.36
C ARG A 69 4.98 -3.37 13.17
N ARG A 70 4.27 -3.01 14.23
CA ARG A 70 3.35 -1.87 14.25
C ARG A 70 3.97 -0.68 15.02
N PRO A 71 3.61 0.57 14.68
CA PRO A 71 2.83 0.96 13.51
C PRO A 71 3.63 0.81 12.20
N PHE A 72 2.94 0.60 11.09
CA PHE A 72 3.54 0.69 9.75
C PHE A 72 3.88 2.16 9.47
N PRO A 73 5.08 2.47 8.94
CA PRO A 73 5.42 3.82 8.56
C PRO A 73 4.50 4.31 7.44
N ILE A 74 4.16 5.59 7.50
CA ILE A 74 3.37 6.29 6.48
C ILE A 74 4.31 7.24 5.76
N LEU A 75 4.36 7.15 4.43
CA LEU A 75 5.09 8.08 3.58
C LEU A 75 4.06 8.95 2.85
N GLU A 76 4.18 10.27 2.96
CA GLU A 76 3.27 11.17 2.26
C GLU A 76 3.87 11.60 0.92
N PHE A 77 3.04 11.69 -0.12
CA PHE A 77 3.47 12.03 -1.47
C PHE A 77 4.32 13.32 -1.59
N PRO A 78 4.05 14.41 -0.85
CA PRO A 78 4.95 15.57 -0.78
C PRO A 78 6.41 15.18 -0.49
N GLU A 79 6.64 14.29 0.48
CA GLU A 79 7.97 13.84 0.89
C GLU A 79 8.56 12.81 -0.10
N ILE A 80 7.70 12.02 -0.74
CA ILE A 80 8.09 10.99 -1.72
C ILE A 80 8.87 11.59 -2.89
N TYR A 81 8.47 12.76 -3.38
CA TYR A 81 9.21 13.47 -4.44
C TYR A 81 10.69 13.65 -4.05
N GLU A 82 10.96 14.13 -2.84
CA GLU A 82 12.33 14.32 -2.36
C GLU A 82 13.06 13.01 -2.07
N ILE A 83 12.35 12.01 -1.50
CA ILE A 83 12.93 10.71 -1.19
C ILE A 83 13.42 10.04 -2.48
N LEU A 84 12.59 10.02 -3.52
CA LEU A 84 12.94 9.43 -4.80
C LEU A 84 14.07 10.20 -5.48
N GLU A 85 14.05 11.55 -5.44
CA GLU A 85 15.11 12.36 -6.06
C GLU A 85 16.47 12.08 -5.38
N LYS A 86 16.51 11.97 -4.05
CA LYS A 86 17.71 11.56 -3.28
C LYS A 86 18.17 10.14 -3.61
N MET A 87 17.28 9.29 -4.13
CA MET A 87 17.58 7.94 -4.60
C MET A 87 17.87 7.88 -6.11
N GLY A 88 17.98 9.03 -6.78
CA GLY A 88 18.34 9.14 -8.20
C GLY A 88 17.17 9.00 -9.15
N LYS A 89 15.92 9.06 -8.66
CA LYS A 89 14.71 8.97 -9.48
C LYS A 89 13.87 10.24 -9.36
N LYS A 90 13.64 10.92 -10.46
CA LYS A 90 12.75 12.09 -10.52
C LYS A 90 11.41 11.69 -11.12
N ILE A 91 10.35 11.96 -10.39
CA ILE A 91 8.97 11.89 -10.88
C ILE A 91 8.41 13.31 -11.05
N PRO A 92 7.63 13.61 -12.10
CA PRO A 92 7.03 14.93 -12.26
C PRO A 92 6.09 15.27 -11.11
N TYR A 93 6.10 16.53 -10.67
CA TYR A 93 5.21 16.98 -9.60
C TYR A 93 3.75 16.91 -10.06
N GLY A 94 2.89 16.28 -9.24
CA GLY A 94 1.49 16.01 -9.57
C GLY A 94 1.23 14.71 -10.33
N GLU A 95 2.29 13.98 -10.72
CA GLU A 95 2.16 12.63 -11.27
C GLU A 95 2.31 11.56 -10.18
N ASP A 96 1.77 10.38 -10.49
CA ASP A 96 1.91 9.18 -9.67
C ASP A 96 3.32 8.56 -9.82
N TYR A 97 3.67 7.68 -8.89
CA TYR A 97 4.90 6.92 -8.96
C TYR A 97 4.72 5.63 -9.77
N ASP A 98 5.82 5.03 -10.23
CA ASP A 98 5.78 3.78 -10.97
C ASP A 98 6.32 2.59 -10.16
N ARG A 99 6.41 1.43 -10.82
CA ARG A 99 6.94 0.20 -10.21
C ARG A 99 8.34 0.35 -9.62
N GLU A 100 9.23 1.07 -10.29
CA GLU A 100 10.59 1.23 -9.78
C GLU A 100 10.58 2.11 -8.53
N SER A 101 9.73 3.14 -8.49
CA SER A 101 9.53 3.95 -7.29
C SER A 101 8.99 3.12 -6.11
N GLU A 102 8.03 2.21 -6.31
CA GLU A 102 7.54 1.30 -5.25
C GLU A 102 8.71 0.53 -4.58
N ILE A 103 9.66 0.05 -5.39
CA ILE A 103 10.83 -0.71 -4.93
C ILE A 103 11.82 0.20 -4.19
N LEU A 104 12.05 1.42 -4.69
CA LEU A 104 12.91 2.41 -4.04
C LEU A 104 12.33 2.84 -2.69
N LEU A 105 11.03 3.11 -2.63
CA LEU A 105 10.32 3.46 -1.39
C LEU A 105 10.37 2.32 -0.38
N TRP A 106 10.23 1.06 -0.81
CA TRP A 106 10.43 -0.08 0.09
C TRP A 106 11.85 -0.14 0.64
N LYS A 107 12.89 0.03 -0.19
CA LYS A 107 14.27 0.07 0.28
C LYS A 107 14.50 1.19 1.29
N TYR A 108 13.88 2.36 1.05
CA TYR A 108 13.90 3.48 1.99
C TYR A 108 13.21 3.11 3.31
N ALA A 109 11.98 2.58 3.26
CA ALA A 109 11.21 2.19 4.43
C ALA A 109 11.93 1.12 5.26
N LYS A 110 12.49 0.10 4.60
CA LYS A 110 13.27 -0.96 5.24
C LYS A 110 14.52 -0.39 5.91
N LYS A 111 15.24 0.52 5.25
CA LYS A 111 16.46 1.12 5.83
C LYS A 111 16.15 2.07 6.99
N LYS A 112 15.10 2.88 6.90
CA LYS A 112 14.79 3.93 7.89
C LYS A 112 14.00 3.41 9.08
N TYR A 113 13.08 2.48 8.85
CA TYR A 113 12.11 2.01 9.85
C TYR A 113 12.22 0.52 10.16
N ASP A 114 13.09 -0.24 9.47
CA ASP A 114 13.17 -1.71 9.55
C ASP A 114 11.80 -2.39 9.37
N ASN A 115 11.01 -1.87 8.42
CA ASN A 115 9.68 -2.37 8.11
C ASN A 115 9.55 -2.70 6.62
N ASP A 116 8.95 -3.86 6.33
CA ASP A 116 8.64 -4.30 4.96
C ASP A 116 7.24 -3.87 4.52
N PHE A 117 6.38 -3.49 5.47
CA PHE A 117 5.09 -2.85 5.24
C PHE A 117 5.23 -1.34 5.42
N PHE A 118 4.55 -0.57 4.57
CA PHE A 118 4.41 0.87 4.71
C PHE A 118 3.20 1.35 3.92
N PHE A 119 2.61 2.44 4.37
CA PHE A 119 1.55 3.13 3.66
C PHE A 119 2.13 4.27 2.82
N VAL A 120 1.47 4.57 1.71
CA VAL A 120 1.58 5.86 1.05
C VAL A 120 0.26 6.61 1.19
N ASN A 121 0.30 7.88 1.59
CA ASN A 121 -0.89 8.75 1.66
C ASN A 121 -0.63 10.05 0.89
N ARG A 122 -1.65 10.91 0.78
CA ARG A 122 -1.59 12.25 0.20
C ARG A 122 -1.22 12.25 -1.28
N PHE A 123 -1.77 11.34 -2.07
CA PHE A 123 -1.54 11.31 -3.53
C PHE A 123 -2.01 12.60 -4.21
N PRO A 124 -1.42 13.01 -5.34
CA PRO A 124 -1.98 14.09 -6.15
C PRO A 124 -3.44 13.75 -6.53
N PHE A 125 -4.38 14.63 -6.23
CA PHE A 125 -5.80 14.39 -6.49
C PHE A 125 -6.08 14.09 -7.96
N ALA A 126 -5.32 14.72 -8.87
CA ALA A 126 -5.50 14.58 -10.32
C ALA A 126 -5.30 13.14 -10.84
N VAL A 127 -4.57 12.28 -10.11
CA VAL A 127 -4.32 10.88 -10.52
C VAL A 127 -5.31 9.89 -9.90
N LYS A 128 -6.10 10.32 -8.91
CA LYS A 128 -7.04 9.44 -8.20
C LYS A 128 -8.46 9.50 -8.81
N PRO A 129 -9.28 8.46 -8.61
CA PRO A 129 -10.67 8.47 -9.06
C PRO A 129 -11.49 9.63 -8.48
N PHE A 130 -12.52 10.07 -9.21
CA PHE A 130 -13.34 11.25 -8.85
C PHE A 130 -14.04 11.18 -7.49
N TYR A 131 -14.23 9.98 -6.93
CA TYR A 131 -14.93 9.76 -5.66
C TYR A 131 -14.01 9.89 -4.44
N VAL A 132 -12.70 9.99 -4.64
CA VAL A 132 -11.75 10.20 -3.54
C VAL A 132 -11.90 11.62 -3.00
N MET A 133 -11.87 11.78 -1.69
CA MET A 133 -12.01 13.09 -1.06
C MET A 133 -10.69 13.88 -1.16
N ARG A 134 -10.77 15.20 -1.35
CA ARG A 134 -9.60 16.09 -1.28
C ARG A 134 -9.24 16.35 0.18
N VAL A 135 -7.97 16.70 0.43
CA VAL A 135 -7.58 17.28 1.71
C VAL A 135 -8.13 18.70 1.78
N ASP A 136 -8.80 19.05 2.89
CA ASP A 136 -9.58 20.28 2.98
C ASP A 136 -8.73 21.54 2.81
N GLU A 137 -7.62 21.62 3.56
CA GLU A 137 -6.71 22.79 3.53
C GLU A 137 -5.71 22.73 2.36
N GLU A 138 -5.49 21.55 1.79
CA GLU A 138 -4.52 21.31 0.71
C GLU A 138 -5.14 20.49 -0.44
N PRO A 139 -6.09 21.06 -1.21
CA PRO A 139 -6.92 20.32 -2.17
C PRO A 139 -6.16 19.78 -3.39
N PHE A 140 -4.86 20.04 -3.48
CA PHE A 140 -3.96 19.39 -4.42
C PHE A 140 -3.79 17.90 -4.07
N TRP A 141 -3.86 17.55 -2.79
CA TRP A 141 -3.72 16.19 -2.30
C TRP A 141 -5.08 15.53 -2.11
N ALA A 142 -5.09 14.21 -2.23
CA ALA A 142 -6.22 13.34 -1.99
C ALA A 142 -6.07 12.59 -0.66
N ARG A 143 -7.19 12.34 0.00
CA ARG A 143 -7.34 11.40 1.11
C ARG A 143 -7.46 9.99 0.54
N SER A 144 -6.34 9.45 0.07
CA SER A 144 -6.23 8.10 -0.51
C SER A 144 -4.94 7.48 -0.05
N VAL A 145 -5.00 6.17 0.19
CA VAL A 145 -3.94 5.42 0.85
C VAL A 145 -3.66 4.17 0.02
N ASP A 146 -2.38 3.88 -0.22
CA ASP A 146 -1.95 2.58 -0.71
C ASP A 146 -1.14 1.87 0.38
N LEU A 147 -1.36 0.58 0.58
CA LEU A 147 -0.52 -0.28 1.43
C LEU A 147 0.44 -1.09 0.56
N LEU A 148 1.73 -0.97 0.84
CA LEU A 148 2.78 -1.72 0.15
C LEU A 148 3.45 -2.73 1.08
N TYR A 149 3.82 -3.88 0.51
CA TYR A 149 4.64 -4.90 1.16
C TYR A 149 5.78 -5.32 0.24
N LYS A 150 7.03 -5.23 0.71
CA LYS A 150 8.23 -5.58 -0.07
C LYS A 150 8.27 -4.92 -1.46
N GLY A 151 7.81 -3.67 -1.51
CA GLY A 151 7.76 -2.88 -2.73
C GLY A 151 6.74 -3.38 -3.72
N LEU A 152 5.64 -3.98 -3.28
CA LEU A 152 4.47 -4.35 -4.08
C LEU A 152 3.22 -3.80 -3.38
N GLU A 153 2.40 -3.07 -4.13
CA GLU A 153 1.08 -2.63 -3.71
C GLU A 153 0.16 -3.83 -3.43
N LEU A 154 -0.47 -3.83 -2.25
CA LEU A 154 -1.41 -4.86 -1.81
C LEU A 154 -2.85 -4.34 -1.74
N ILE A 155 -3.03 -3.08 -1.32
CA ILE A 155 -4.31 -2.42 -1.08
C ILE A 155 -4.20 -0.96 -1.57
N SER A 156 -5.27 -0.42 -2.15
CA SER A 156 -5.45 0.95 -2.63
C SER A 156 -6.88 1.41 -2.40
#